data_AF-A0A7C3MLD3-F1
#
_entry.id   AF-A0A7C3MLD3-F1
#
_cell.length_a   1.000
_cell.length_b   1.000
_cell.length_c   1.000
_cell.angle_alpha   90.00
_cell.angle_beta   90.00
_cell.angle_gamma   90.00
#
_symmetry.space_group_name_H-M   'P 1'
#
loop_
_entity.id
_entity.type
_entity.pdbx_description
1 polymer ?
#
loop_
_entity_poly.entity_id
_entity_poly.type
_entity_poly.pdbx_seq_one_letter_code
_entity_poly.pdbx_strand_id
1 'polypeptide(L)' 'EPEAIVIGTGMLGAMKVSKRVKDKCAEKGIELLIEKTEKAVKIFNQISGSKKTVGLFHLTC' A
#
# COMPACT_ATOMS: atom_id res chain seq x y z
N GLU A 1 -13.02 0.72 -9.19
CA GLU A 1 -11.58 0.69 -8.84
C GLU A 1 -11.43 0.91 -7.33
N PRO A 2 -10.30 0.57 -6.68
CA PRO A 2 -10.10 0.88 -5.26
C PRO A 2 -9.87 2.38 -5.07
N GLU A 3 -10.25 2.89 -3.90
CA GLU A 3 -9.99 4.29 -3.53
C GLU A 3 -8.61 4.46 -2.88
N ALA A 4 -8.08 3.39 -2.28
CA ALA A 4 -6.74 3.36 -1.69
C ALA A 4 -6.05 2.00 -1.92
N ILE A 5 -4.72 2.05 -2.04
CA ILE A 5 -3.82 0.89 -2.06
C ILE A 5 -2.80 1.06 -0.94
N VAL A 6 -2.66 0.04 -0.11
CA VAL A 6 -1.64 -0.02 0.96
C VAL A 6 -0.63 -1.10 0.62
N ILE A 7 0.66 -0.74 0.52
CA ILE A 7 1.76 -1.64 0.22
C ILE A 7 2.66 -1.82 1.45
N GLY A 8 2.77 -3.05 1.92
CA GLY A 8 3.78 -3.50 2.87
C GLY A 8 5.04 -3.95 2.15
N THR A 9 6.15 -3.25 2.36
CA THR A 9 7.43 -3.50 1.67
C THR A 9 8.29 -4.60 2.29
N GLY A 10 7.71 -5.44 3.13
CA GLY A 10 8.42 -6.42 3.92
C GLY A 10 8.73 -5.94 5.33
N MET A 11 9.24 -6.85 6.15
CA MET A 11 9.68 -6.56 7.52
C MET A 11 10.87 -5.59 7.52
N LEU A 12 11.80 -5.78 6.59
CA LEU A 12 12.99 -4.94 6.45
C LEU A 12 12.75 -3.72 5.54
N GLY A 13 11.71 -3.76 4.70
CA GLY A 13 11.42 -2.69 3.75
C GLY A 13 12.35 -2.71 2.53
N ALA A 14 12.89 -3.87 2.16
CA ALA A 14 13.83 -3.98 1.04
C ALA A 14 13.11 -3.94 -0.33
N MET A 15 11.82 -4.32 -0.37
CA MET A 15 11.02 -4.26 -1.60
C MET A 15 10.79 -2.81 -2.02
N LYS A 16 11.23 -2.45 -3.23
CA LYS A 16 11.02 -1.12 -3.80
C LYS A 16 9.78 -1.08 -4.69
N VAL A 17 8.94 -0.07 -4.48
CA VAL A 17 7.83 0.22 -5.38
C VAL A 17 8.31 1.13 -6.51
N SER A 18 8.15 0.69 -7.76
CA SER A 18 8.62 1.42 -8.93
C SER A 18 7.88 2.75 -9.13
N LYS A 19 8.56 3.72 -9.76
CA LYS A 19 7.96 5.03 -10.09
C LYS A 19 6.70 4.87 -10.96
N ARG A 20 6.71 3.93 -11.91
CA ARG A 20 5.55 3.62 -12.77
C ARG A 20 4.28 3.28 -11.97
N VAL A 21 4.42 2.55 -10.86
CA VAL A 21 3.26 2.21 -9.99
C VAL A 21 2.73 3.48 -9.31
N LYS A 22 3.62 4.33 -8.79
CA LYS A 22 3.25 5.59 -8.14
C LYS A 22 2.54 6.53 -9.12
N ASP A 23 3.12 6.72 -10.30
CA ASP A 23 2.57 7.54 -11.37
C ASP A 23 1.18 7.03 -11.78
N LYS A 24 1.02 5.70 -11.95
CA LYS A 24 -0.26 5.13 -12.37
C LYS A 24 -1.35 5.25 -11.31
N CYS A 25 -0.99 5.17 -10.02
CA CYS A 25 -1.95 5.41 -8.94
C CYS A 25 -2.37 6.87 -8.90
N ALA A 26 -1.43 7.80 -9.05
CA ALA A 26 -1.71 9.24 -9.09
C ALA A 26 -2.60 9.62 -10.28
N GLU A 27 -2.31 9.10 -11.48
CA GLU A 27 -3.16 9.29 -12.69
C GLU A 27 -4.61 8.85 -12.47
N LYS A 28 -4.80 7.79 -11.68
CA LYS A 28 -6.12 7.22 -11.39
C LYS A 28 -6.79 7.84 -10.15
N GLY A 29 -6.15 8.80 -9.48
CA GLY A 29 -6.64 9.36 -8.23
C GLY A 29 -6.70 8.34 -7.07
N ILE A 30 -5.92 7.27 -7.15
CA ILE A 30 -5.85 6.22 -6.11
C ILE A 30 -4.82 6.65 -5.07
N GLU A 31 -5.25 6.73 -3.81
CA GLU A 31 -4.33 6.99 -2.71
C GLU A 31 -3.37 5.81 -2.53
N LEU A 32 -2.07 6.06 -2.57
CA LEU A 32 -1.04 5.02 -2.44
C LEU A 32 -0.22 5.22 -1.16
N LEU A 33 -0.32 4.27 -0.24
CA LEU A 33 0.38 4.25 1.04
C LEU A 33 1.43 3.14 1.01
N ILE A 34 2.71 3.47 1.21
CA ILE A 34 3.82 2.52 1.13
C ILE A 34 4.59 2.57 2.44
N GLU A 35 4.64 1.45 3.16
CA GLU A 35 5.27 1.35 4.48
C GLU A 35 5.87 -0.04 4.70
N LYS A 36 6.69 -0.18 5.76
CA LYS A 36 7.04 -1.51 6.27
C LYS A 36 5.77 -2.28 6.63
N THR A 37 5.77 -3.60 6.41
CA THR A 37 4.56 -4.42 6.50
C THR A 37 3.84 -4.28 7.85
N GLU A 38 4.57 -4.20 8.96
CA GLU A 38 3.97 -4.01 10.29
C GLU A 38 3.09 -2.74 10.37
N LYS A 39 3.56 -1.62 9.82
CA LYS A 39 2.83 -0.35 9.81
C LYS A 39 1.75 -0.34 8.73
N ALA A 40 2.03 -0.92 7.57
CA ALA A 40 1.09 -1.05 6.47
C ALA A 40 -0.18 -1.80 6.90
N VAL A 41 -0.05 -2.90 7.66
CA VAL A 41 -1.21 -3.65 8.19
C VAL A 41 -2.04 -2.78 9.14
N LYS A 42 -1.41 -2.01 10.02
CA LYS A 42 -2.13 -1.09 10.94
C LYS A 42 -2.95 -0.05 10.17
N ILE A 43 -2.34 0.57 9.15
CA ILE A 43 -3.00 1.54 8.28
C ILE A 43 -4.19 0.89 7.56
N PHE A 44 -3.98 -0.28 6.95
CA PHE A 44 -5.04 -1.00 6.24
C PHE A 44 -6.23 -1.32 7.15
N ASN A 45 -5.98 -1.81 8.37
CA ASN A 45 -7.04 -2.13 9.32
C ASN A 45 -7.83 -0.89 9.76
N GLN A 46 -7.20 0.28 9.83
CA GLN A 46 -7.88 1.53 10.19
C GLN A 46 -8.80 2.04 9.07
N ILE A 47 -8.43 1.86 7.80
CA ILE A 47 -9.15 2.50 6.68
C ILE A 47 -10.03 1.54 5.87
N SER A 48 -9.79 0.23 5.92
CA SER A 48 -10.52 -0.74 5.09
C SER A 48 -12.00 -0.88 5.43
N GLY A 49 -12.41 -0.48 6.64
CA GLY A 49 -13.82 -0.46 7.05
C GLY A 49 -14.64 0.72 6.50
N SER A 50 -13.97 1.80 6.06
CA SER A 50 -14.63 3.02 5.58
C SER A 50 -14.31 3.38 4.14
N LYS A 51 -13.24 2.80 3.58
CA LYS A 51 -12.73 3.09 2.23
C LYS A 51 -12.46 1.79 1.49
N LYS A 52 -12.86 1.70 0.21
CA LYS A 52 -12.60 0.55 -0.65
C LYS A 52 -11.09 0.41 -0.90
N THR A 53 -10.45 -0.37 -0.04
CA THR A 53 -9.00 -0.44 0.07
C THR A 53 -8.47 -1.81 -0.37
N VAL A 54 -7.36 -1.82 -1.10
CA VAL A 54 -6.61 -3.05 -1.44
C VAL A 54 -5.28 -3.05 -0.70
N GLY A 55 -4.96 -4.16 -0.05
CA GLY A 55 -3.67 -4.37 0.63
C GLY A 55 -2.77 -5.32 -0.17
N LEU A 56 -1.48 -4.98 -0.29
CA LEU A 56 -0.43 -5.79 -0.89
C LEU A 56 0.70 -5.93 0.14
N PHE A 57 0.89 -7.11 0.71
CA PHE A 57 1.83 -7.30 1.81
C PHE A 57 2.91 -8.30 1.45
N HIS A 58 4.14 -7.81 1.33
CA HIS A 58 5.30 -8.68 1.37
C HIS A 58 5.56 -9.10 2.82
N LEU A 59 5.67 -10.40 3.08
CA LEU A 59 5.74 -10.94 4.44
C LEU A 59 7.17 -10.99 5.00
N THR A 60 8.17 -11.12 4.13
CA THR A 60 9.58 -11.27 4.49
C THR A 60 10.39 -10.05 4.07
N CYS A 61 11.67 -10.20 3.71
CA CYS A 61 12.61 -9.10 3.47
C CYS A 61 12.30 -8.29 2.20
#